data_AF-W4M6Q7-F1
#
_entry.id   AF-W4M6Q7-F1
#
_cell.length_a   1.000
_cell.length_b   1.000
_cell.length_c   1.000
_cell.angle_alpha   90.00
_cell.angle_beta   90.00
_cell.angle_gamma   90.00
#
_symmetry.space_group_name_H-M   'P 1'
#
loop_
_entity.id
_entity.type
_entity.pdbx_description
1 polymer ?
#
loop_
_entity_poly.entity_id
_entity_poly.type
_entity_poly.pdbx_seq_one_letter_code
_entity_poly.pdbx_strand_id
1 'polypeptide(L)'
;FRTGDIVYSVYKETDFGTNLSDGAYRKSNLAHLVSEIQAHPDRWLIHRVDFSPYDPSYGEPAAFLGGAIYNGPHIVGILAFQLPVDRINSVMTGDGNWENDGLGTTGETYIVGPDFFMRSVSRLLLQQPDNYAKYLQETKTPYSTIQKIKAFKTSILLQSVDTVAARRAILGRTGTGLMLGHRNTPVLSSYAPLRIPGFDWGIVAEREVSEVYKPIQSLQKAFWIVGIVLMVGVTFLATVFAGRFMEPVVSLIQNAKQVEAGHYDIVMPERSADEFGQLAQSFNGIVDRLRQEAETVEKKAYENRQLLENVLPQDSAQRLQQHEGQMADRVRHVTVLYASVVGFTEFSEQRDAIEATHLLSELWDVFNAAAEQHGVEPQQTMGPHYLAVCGLAGLYLDHAKRTLDFSRDLFKILQAFNDQHAGDLRLQIGVDSGQVTAGIVGLKRFKYDVWGPAVDLACDLHHAAEPSAILVSPHVYEQVRELYTFVPGSKLERRHQAPLETWHFRLT
;
A
#
# COMPACT_ATOMS: atom_id res chain seq x y z
N PHE A 1 -71.73 -77.26 10.14
CA PHE A 1 -70.36 -77.65 9.75
C PHE A 1 -70.23 -78.18 8.32
N ARG A 2 -70.92 -79.27 7.95
CA ARG A 2 -70.73 -79.93 6.63
C ARG A 2 -71.40 -79.25 5.43
N THR A 3 -72.38 -78.38 5.68
CA THR A 3 -73.20 -77.82 4.60
C THR A 3 -72.51 -76.68 3.86
N GLY A 4 -71.63 -75.90 4.52
CA GLY A 4 -70.96 -74.75 3.89
C GLY A 4 -71.78 -73.45 3.90
N ASP A 5 -72.93 -73.43 4.59
CA ASP A 5 -73.81 -72.25 4.67
C ASP A 5 -73.20 -71.14 5.55
N ILE A 6 -73.24 -69.91 5.05
CA ILE A 6 -72.93 -68.70 5.84
C ILE A 6 -74.17 -68.33 6.67
N VAL A 7 -74.22 -68.85 7.90
CA VAL A 7 -75.32 -68.60 8.84
C VAL A 7 -75.27 -67.22 9.51
N TYR A 8 -74.09 -66.57 9.49
CA TYR A 8 -73.86 -65.23 10.05
C TYR A 8 -72.65 -64.58 9.39
N SER A 9 -72.74 -63.30 9.05
CA SER A 9 -71.59 -62.44 8.77
C SER A 9 -71.79 -61.07 9.42
N VAL A 10 -70.70 -60.39 9.78
CA VAL A 10 -70.75 -59.11 10.48
C VAL A 10 -71.30 -58.01 9.56
N TYR A 11 -70.78 -57.93 8.34
CA TYR A 11 -71.17 -56.89 7.38
C TYR A 11 -72.41 -57.24 6.54
N LYS A 12 -72.88 -58.50 6.58
CA LYS A 12 -74.04 -58.98 5.81
C LYS A 12 -73.97 -58.61 4.34
N GLU A 13 -72.80 -58.82 3.74
CA GLU A 13 -72.58 -58.61 2.31
C GLU A 13 -73.33 -59.67 1.48
N THR A 14 -73.06 -59.69 0.17
CA THR A 14 -73.78 -60.56 -0.76
C THR A 14 -73.51 -62.06 -0.55
N ASP A 15 -72.49 -62.41 0.25
CA ASP A 15 -72.19 -63.77 0.68
C ASP A 15 -73.12 -64.28 1.81
N PHE A 16 -73.75 -63.39 2.57
CA PHE A 16 -74.59 -63.76 3.70
C PHE A 16 -75.80 -64.59 3.26
N GLY A 17 -76.02 -65.72 3.95
CA GLY A 17 -77.10 -66.66 3.61
C GLY A 17 -76.83 -67.49 2.35
N THR A 18 -75.64 -67.41 1.77
CA THR A 18 -75.22 -68.26 0.65
C THR A 18 -74.42 -69.46 1.11
N ASN A 19 -74.16 -70.38 0.18
CA ASN A 19 -73.42 -71.61 0.42
C ASN A 19 -72.03 -71.56 -0.25
N LEU A 20 -70.98 -71.83 0.53
CA LEU A 20 -69.58 -71.80 0.06
C LEU A 20 -69.13 -73.08 -0.65
N SER A 21 -69.92 -74.15 -0.63
CA SER A 21 -69.61 -75.42 -1.30
C SER A 21 -70.23 -75.51 -2.70
N ASP A 22 -71.48 -75.07 -2.89
CA ASP A 22 -72.21 -75.16 -4.16
C ASP A 22 -72.74 -73.82 -4.71
N GLY A 23 -72.63 -72.72 -3.95
CA GLY A 23 -73.15 -71.41 -4.32
C GLY A 23 -72.28 -70.59 -5.28
N ALA A 24 -72.66 -69.32 -5.44
CA ALA A 24 -72.00 -68.36 -6.34
C ALA A 24 -70.53 -68.08 -5.95
N TYR A 25 -70.23 -68.08 -4.65
CA TYR A 25 -68.92 -67.74 -4.10
C TYR A 25 -68.05 -68.97 -3.78
N ARG A 26 -68.37 -70.15 -4.31
CA ARG A 26 -67.62 -71.40 -4.09
C ARG A 26 -66.15 -71.38 -4.51
N LYS A 27 -65.76 -70.40 -5.34
CA LYS A 27 -64.37 -70.19 -5.80
C LYS A 27 -63.64 -69.08 -5.03
N SER A 28 -64.29 -68.46 -4.06
CA SER A 28 -63.66 -67.42 -3.24
C SER A 28 -62.56 -68.02 -2.36
N ASN A 29 -61.61 -67.20 -1.93
CA ASN A 29 -60.62 -67.60 -0.95
C ASN A 29 -61.26 -67.96 0.41
N LEU A 30 -62.40 -67.36 0.78
CA LEU A 30 -63.18 -67.79 1.94
C LEU A 30 -63.70 -69.24 1.79
N ALA A 31 -64.22 -69.61 0.62
CA ALA A 31 -64.64 -70.99 0.35
C ALA A 31 -63.45 -71.97 0.43
N HIS A 32 -62.28 -71.57 -0.08
CA HIS A 32 -61.05 -72.35 0.06
C HIS A 32 -60.67 -72.57 1.52
N LEU A 33 -60.68 -71.51 2.34
CA LEU A 33 -60.42 -71.59 3.78
C LEU A 33 -61.39 -72.57 4.48
N VAL A 34 -62.69 -72.47 4.17
CA VAL A 34 -63.70 -73.37 4.74
C VAL A 34 -63.44 -74.82 4.34
N SER A 35 -63.09 -75.07 3.08
CA SER A 35 -62.75 -76.40 2.58
C SER A 35 -61.52 -77.00 3.29
N GLU A 36 -60.47 -76.21 3.52
CA GLU A 36 -59.27 -76.64 4.24
C GLU A 36 -59.58 -77.01 5.70
N ILE A 37 -60.40 -76.19 6.39
CA ILE A 37 -60.83 -76.47 7.76
C ILE A 37 -61.70 -77.73 7.82
N GLN A 38 -62.56 -77.95 6.81
CA GLN A 38 -63.39 -79.15 6.72
C GLN A 38 -62.55 -80.42 6.48
N ALA A 39 -61.50 -80.33 5.66
CA ALA A 39 -60.58 -81.42 5.40
C ALA A 39 -59.68 -81.75 6.62
N HIS A 40 -59.28 -80.73 7.38
CA HIS A 40 -58.40 -80.86 8.54
C HIS A 40 -58.96 -80.14 9.77
N PRO A 41 -60.04 -80.66 10.38
CA PRO A 41 -60.66 -80.03 11.54
C PRO A 41 -59.91 -80.40 12.82
N ASP A 42 -58.80 -79.70 13.03
CA ASP A 42 -58.04 -79.72 14.28
C ASP A 42 -58.49 -78.53 15.17
N ARG A 43 -58.61 -78.79 16.48
CA ARG A 43 -59.06 -77.83 17.49
C ARG A 43 -58.07 -76.69 17.72
N TRP A 44 -56.78 -76.93 17.48
CA TRP A 44 -55.71 -75.95 17.75
C TRP A 44 -55.11 -75.35 16.48
N LEU A 45 -55.55 -75.81 15.31
CA LEU A 45 -55.03 -75.33 14.04
C LEU A 45 -55.89 -74.18 13.51
N ILE A 46 -55.26 -73.02 13.36
CA ILE A 46 -55.83 -71.89 12.62
C ILE A 46 -55.35 -72.01 11.17
N HIS A 47 -56.31 -72.14 10.25
CA HIS A 47 -56.11 -72.10 8.82
C HIS A 47 -56.13 -70.66 8.34
N ARG A 48 -55.51 -70.38 7.18
CA ARG A 48 -55.38 -69.04 6.64
C ARG A 48 -55.32 -69.05 5.13
N VAL A 49 -55.82 -67.98 4.52
CA VAL A 49 -55.70 -67.72 3.09
C VAL A 49 -55.22 -66.30 2.89
N ASP A 50 -54.27 -66.12 1.98
CA ASP A 50 -53.76 -64.81 1.58
C ASP A 50 -54.83 -63.99 0.85
N PHE A 51 -54.50 -62.73 0.59
CA PHE A 51 -55.33 -61.81 -0.14
C PHE A 51 -55.69 -62.38 -1.51
N SER A 52 -56.98 -62.28 -1.84
CA SER A 52 -57.52 -62.53 -3.17
C SER A 52 -58.64 -61.53 -3.44
N PRO A 53 -58.93 -61.14 -4.70
CA PRO A 53 -60.12 -60.37 -5.00
C PRO A 53 -61.37 -61.07 -4.46
N TYR A 54 -62.16 -60.36 -3.65
CA TYR A 54 -63.30 -60.94 -2.97
C TYR A 54 -64.60 -60.32 -3.49
N ASP A 55 -65.28 -61.04 -4.38
CA ASP A 55 -66.49 -60.59 -5.07
C ASP A 55 -67.60 -60.08 -4.14
N PRO A 56 -67.84 -60.68 -2.94
CA PRO A 56 -68.84 -60.15 -2.01
C PRO A 56 -68.59 -58.73 -1.54
N SER A 57 -67.32 -58.33 -1.39
CA SER A 57 -66.87 -56.96 -1.12
C SER A 57 -66.56 -56.21 -2.42
N TYR A 58 -67.33 -56.45 -3.48
CA TYR A 58 -67.20 -55.81 -4.80
C TYR A 58 -65.84 -55.99 -5.48
N GLY A 59 -65.09 -57.04 -5.12
CA GLY A 59 -63.77 -57.34 -5.67
C GLY A 59 -62.60 -56.68 -4.92
N GLU A 60 -62.85 -56.05 -3.78
CA GLU A 60 -61.79 -55.59 -2.88
C GLU A 60 -60.94 -56.79 -2.40
N PRO A 61 -59.60 -56.68 -2.33
CA PRO A 61 -58.76 -57.75 -1.81
C PRO A 61 -59.07 -58.06 -0.34
N ALA A 62 -59.44 -59.30 -0.05
CA ALA A 62 -59.65 -59.79 1.31
C ALA A 62 -58.78 -61.00 1.59
N ALA A 63 -58.31 -61.14 2.84
CA ALA A 63 -57.61 -62.31 3.36
C ALA A 63 -58.34 -62.80 4.61
N PHE A 64 -58.31 -64.10 4.88
CA PHE A 64 -59.10 -64.69 5.96
C PHE A 64 -58.28 -65.66 6.80
N LEU A 65 -58.56 -65.66 8.10
CA LEU A 65 -58.14 -66.68 9.06
C LEU A 65 -59.37 -67.47 9.47
N GLY A 66 -59.23 -68.75 9.81
CA GLY A 66 -60.38 -69.50 10.31
C GLY A 66 -60.02 -70.74 11.09
N GLY A 67 -60.98 -71.18 11.90
CA GLY A 67 -60.85 -72.38 12.72
C GLY A 67 -62.21 -73.05 12.97
N ALA A 68 -62.16 -74.34 13.24
CA ALA A 68 -63.35 -75.11 13.60
C ALA A 68 -63.81 -74.77 15.03
N ILE A 69 -65.11 -74.58 15.21
CA ILE A 69 -65.75 -74.35 16.51
C ILE A 69 -66.27 -75.68 17.03
N TYR A 70 -65.94 -76.01 18.28
CA TYR A 70 -66.34 -77.26 18.93
C TYR A 70 -67.33 -77.00 20.07
N ASN A 71 -68.31 -77.90 20.20
CA ASN A 71 -69.10 -78.08 21.41
C ASN A 71 -68.82 -79.48 21.96
N GLY A 72 -68.06 -79.57 23.05
CA GLY A 72 -67.52 -80.84 23.54
C GLY A 72 -66.61 -81.51 22.49
N PRO A 73 -66.87 -82.78 22.10
CA PRO A 73 -66.12 -83.47 21.06
C PRO A 73 -66.62 -83.20 19.63
N HIS A 74 -67.75 -82.50 19.47
CA HIS A 74 -68.40 -82.33 18.17
C HIS A 74 -68.10 -80.96 17.56
N ILE A 75 -67.80 -80.95 16.26
CA ILE A 75 -67.64 -79.71 15.50
C ILE A 75 -69.02 -79.16 15.15
N VAL A 76 -69.29 -77.93 15.57
CA VAL A 76 -70.59 -77.27 15.35
C VAL A 76 -70.55 -76.28 14.18
N GLY A 77 -69.41 -75.64 13.92
CA GLY A 77 -69.29 -74.63 12.89
C GLY A 77 -67.84 -74.26 12.57
N ILE A 78 -67.68 -73.25 11.73
CA ILE A 78 -66.39 -72.65 11.39
C ILE A 78 -66.50 -71.17 11.71
N LEU A 79 -65.51 -70.63 12.40
CA LEU A 79 -65.32 -69.20 12.54
C LEU A 79 -64.31 -68.76 11.51
N ALA A 80 -64.71 -67.85 10.62
CA ALA A 80 -63.80 -67.16 9.72
C ALA A 80 -63.69 -65.69 10.14
N PHE A 81 -62.47 -65.16 10.10
CA PHE A 81 -62.11 -63.81 10.48
C PHE A 81 -61.37 -63.17 9.31
N GLN A 82 -61.95 -62.12 8.73
CA GLN A 82 -61.28 -61.32 7.71
C GLN A 82 -60.16 -60.50 8.36
N LEU A 83 -58.96 -60.55 7.79
CA LEU A 83 -57.82 -59.79 8.31
C LEU A 83 -58.10 -58.28 8.23
N PRO A 84 -57.90 -57.51 9.33
CA PRO A 84 -58.17 -56.08 9.35
C PRO A 84 -57.07 -55.33 8.60
N VAL A 85 -57.33 -55.07 7.32
CA VAL A 85 -56.41 -54.38 6.40
C VAL A 85 -56.00 -53.01 6.95
N ASP A 86 -56.95 -52.28 7.53
CA ASP A 86 -56.68 -50.96 8.12
C ASP A 86 -55.66 -51.01 9.24
N ARG A 87 -55.68 -52.04 10.08
CA ARG A 87 -54.67 -52.18 11.16
C ARG A 87 -53.29 -52.47 10.62
N ILE A 88 -53.19 -53.30 9.57
CA ILE A 88 -51.92 -53.56 8.89
C ILE A 88 -51.41 -52.25 8.27
N ASN A 89 -52.29 -51.51 7.58
CA ASN A 89 -51.95 -50.24 6.95
C ASN A 89 -51.51 -49.19 7.97
N SER A 90 -52.21 -49.01 9.10
CA SER A 90 -51.81 -48.06 10.14
C SER A 90 -50.42 -48.39 10.68
N VAL A 91 -50.07 -49.67 10.87
CA VAL A 91 -48.71 -50.07 11.28
C VAL A 91 -47.68 -49.78 10.18
N MET A 92 -47.97 -50.17 8.94
CA MET A 92 -47.04 -50.01 7.81
C MET A 92 -46.83 -48.55 7.38
N THR A 93 -47.80 -47.69 7.68
CA THR A 93 -47.78 -46.27 7.31
C THR A 93 -47.62 -45.34 8.51
N GLY A 94 -47.33 -45.87 9.70
CA GLY A 94 -47.22 -45.06 10.92
C GLY A 94 -48.49 -44.27 11.24
N ASP A 95 -49.65 -44.68 10.72
CA ASP A 95 -50.94 -43.99 10.81
C ASP A 95 -50.89 -42.51 10.39
N GLY A 96 -50.01 -42.17 9.44
CA GLY A 96 -49.79 -40.79 9.00
C GLY A 96 -48.70 -40.03 9.77
N ASN A 97 -48.06 -40.66 10.76
CA ASN A 97 -47.00 -40.08 11.60
C ASN A 97 -45.57 -40.31 11.04
N TRP A 98 -45.44 -40.47 9.72
CA TRP A 98 -44.25 -40.99 9.06
C TRP A 98 -42.93 -40.30 9.43
N GLU A 99 -42.92 -38.97 9.54
CA GLU A 99 -41.70 -38.21 9.84
C GLU A 99 -41.20 -38.47 11.27
N ASN A 100 -42.13 -38.51 12.23
CA ASN A 100 -41.81 -38.80 13.64
C ASN A 100 -41.42 -40.27 13.85
N ASP A 101 -41.96 -41.17 13.02
CA ASP A 101 -41.60 -42.60 13.03
C ASP A 101 -40.26 -42.88 12.31
N GLY A 102 -39.58 -41.84 11.82
CA GLY A 102 -38.25 -41.94 11.22
C GLY A 102 -38.22 -42.31 9.74
N LEU A 103 -39.39 -42.38 9.07
CA LEU A 103 -39.47 -42.60 7.62
C LEU A 103 -39.14 -41.32 6.83
N GLY A 104 -39.17 -40.16 7.47
CA GLY A 104 -38.88 -38.88 6.84
C GLY A 104 -39.87 -38.54 5.71
N THR A 105 -39.42 -37.75 4.73
CA THR A 105 -40.31 -37.18 3.70
C THR A 105 -40.62 -38.14 2.54
N THR A 106 -39.70 -39.03 2.21
CA THR A 106 -39.75 -39.94 1.06
C THR A 106 -39.79 -41.41 1.45
N GLY A 107 -39.54 -41.73 2.73
CA GLY A 107 -39.43 -43.11 3.17
C GLY A 107 -40.77 -43.83 3.21
N GLU A 108 -40.77 -45.10 2.87
CA GLU A 108 -41.97 -45.92 2.73
C GLU A 108 -41.69 -47.31 3.29
N THR A 109 -42.70 -47.93 3.86
CA THR A 109 -42.64 -49.36 4.19
C THR A 109 -43.81 -50.08 3.58
N TYR A 110 -43.58 -51.28 3.08
CA TYR A 110 -44.61 -52.10 2.46
C TYR A 110 -44.34 -53.59 2.66
N ILE A 111 -45.43 -54.36 2.68
CA ILE A 111 -45.40 -55.82 2.70
C ILE A 111 -45.58 -56.30 1.25
N VAL A 112 -44.85 -57.34 0.86
CA VAL A 112 -44.90 -57.96 -0.45
C VAL A 112 -45.17 -59.46 -0.31
N GLY A 113 -46.03 -60.00 -1.17
CA GLY A 113 -46.28 -61.44 -1.27
C GLY A 113 -45.31 -62.15 -2.23
N PRO A 114 -45.36 -63.49 -2.31
CA PRO A 114 -44.50 -64.26 -3.21
C PRO A 114 -44.81 -64.03 -4.70
N ASP A 115 -45.98 -63.45 -5.00
CA ASP A 115 -46.41 -62.97 -6.32
C ASP A 115 -45.84 -61.58 -6.68
N PHE A 116 -45.03 -60.99 -5.80
CA PHE A 116 -44.47 -59.65 -5.92
C PHE A 116 -45.51 -58.52 -5.93
N PHE A 117 -46.74 -58.77 -5.48
CA PHE A 117 -47.73 -57.72 -5.27
C PHE A 117 -47.76 -57.28 -3.80
N MET A 118 -48.09 -56.01 -3.59
CA MET A 118 -48.21 -55.46 -2.24
C MET A 118 -49.30 -56.17 -1.42
N ARG A 119 -49.06 -56.29 -0.11
CA ARG A 119 -50.00 -56.77 0.93
C ARG A 119 -50.34 -55.69 1.96
N SER A 120 -49.84 -54.47 1.74
CA SER A 120 -50.17 -53.25 2.47
C SER A 120 -50.36 -52.10 1.49
N VAL A 121 -50.99 -51.02 1.94
CA VAL A 121 -51.18 -49.82 1.13
C VAL A 121 -49.89 -49.02 1.00
N SER A 122 -49.60 -48.52 -0.20
CA SER A 122 -48.49 -47.61 -0.47
C SER A 122 -48.69 -46.26 0.22
N ARG A 123 -47.64 -45.72 0.84
CA ARG A 123 -47.65 -44.38 1.44
C ARG A 123 -48.01 -43.32 0.40
N LEU A 124 -47.50 -43.46 -0.83
CA LEU A 124 -47.71 -42.47 -1.89
C LEU A 124 -49.18 -42.39 -2.32
N LEU A 125 -49.90 -43.51 -2.30
CA LEU A 125 -51.34 -43.53 -2.56
C LEU A 125 -52.11 -42.72 -1.51
N LEU A 126 -51.72 -42.79 -0.23
CA LEU A 126 -52.38 -42.06 0.86
C LEU A 126 -52.04 -40.56 0.84
N GLN A 127 -50.77 -40.20 0.58
CA GLN A 127 -50.32 -38.81 0.63
C GLN A 127 -50.67 -38.02 -0.63
N GLN A 128 -50.49 -38.62 -1.81
CA GLN A 128 -50.63 -37.94 -3.09
C GLN A 128 -51.27 -38.87 -4.14
N PRO A 129 -52.59 -39.14 -4.04
CA PRO A 129 -53.29 -40.07 -4.93
C PRO A 129 -53.12 -39.76 -6.43
N ASP A 130 -53.06 -38.46 -6.78
CA ASP A 130 -52.89 -38.03 -8.17
C ASP A 130 -51.48 -38.30 -8.71
N ASN A 131 -50.44 -38.07 -7.88
CA ASN A 131 -49.07 -38.36 -8.26
C ASN A 131 -48.82 -39.87 -8.30
N TYR A 132 -49.45 -40.62 -7.40
CA TYR A 132 -49.44 -42.07 -7.43
C TYR A 132 -50.05 -42.62 -8.73
N ALA A 133 -51.19 -42.08 -9.17
CA ALA A 133 -51.79 -42.48 -10.43
C ALA A 133 -50.91 -42.18 -11.65
N LYS A 134 -50.21 -41.03 -11.67
CA LYS A 134 -49.23 -40.69 -12.72
C LYS A 134 -48.06 -41.67 -12.73
N TYR A 135 -47.50 -41.95 -11.56
CA TYR A 135 -46.44 -42.94 -11.39
C TYR A 135 -46.84 -44.31 -11.96
N LEU A 136 -48.05 -44.79 -11.66
CA LEU A 136 -48.54 -46.07 -12.19
C LEU A 136 -48.69 -46.06 -13.72
N GLN A 137 -49.04 -44.92 -14.32
CA GLN A 137 -49.08 -44.77 -15.78
C GLN A 137 -47.67 -44.87 -16.39
N GLU A 138 -46.68 -44.24 -15.75
CA GLU A 138 -45.28 -44.28 -16.16
C GLU A 138 -44.68 -45.69 -16.07
N THR A 139 -45.09 -46.49 -15.08
CA THR A 139 -44.70 -47.91 -14.92
C THR A 139 -45.49 -48.87 -15.80
N LYS A 140 -46.28 -48.37 -16.77
CA LYS A 140 -47.11 -49.17 -17.69
C LYS A 140 -48.11 -50.09 -16.98
N THR A 141 -48.59 -49.71 -15.80
CA THR A 141 -49.66 -50.43 -15.12
C THR A 141 -50.94 -50.34 -15.96
N PRO A 142 -51.70 -51.45 -16.16
CA PRO A 142 -52.93 -51.40 -16.94
C PRO A 142 -53.93 -50.37 -16.42
N TYR A 143 -54.58 -49.64 -17.33
CA TYR A 143 -55.54 -48.60 -16.96
C TYR A 143 -56.67 -49.13 -16.07
N SER A 144 -57.15 -50.36 -16.31
CA SER A 144 -58.15 -51.03 -15.49
C SER A 144 -57.70 -51.22 -14.04
N THR A 145 -56.42 -51.55 -13.81
CA THR A 145 -55.82 -51.66 -12.48
C THR A 145 -55.75 -50.30 -11.78
N ILE A 146 -55.35 -49.24 -12.50
CA ILE A 146 -55.32 -47.87 -11.95
C ILE A 146 -56.73 -47.42 -11.52
N GLN A 147 -57.76 -47.76 -12.29
CA GLN A 147 -59.14 -47.47 -11.90
C GLN A 147 -59.57 -48.24 -10.65
N LYS A 148 -59.20 -49.52 -10.53
CA LYS A 148 -59.45 -50.32 -9.31
C LYS A 148 -58.75 -49.72 -8.09
N ILE A 149 -57.48 -49.32 -8.23
CA ILE A 149 -56.71 -48.66 -7.17
C ILE A 149 -57.41 -47.37 -6.71
N LYS A 150 -57.92 -46.56 -7.64
CA LYS A 150 -58.66 -45.34 -7.31
C LYS A 150 -60.01 -45.63 -6.65
N ALA A 151 -60.73 -46.64 -7.12
CA ALA A 151 -62.05 -47.02 -6.61
C ALA A 151 -61.97 -47.60 -5.18
N PHE A 152 -61.07 -48.56 -4.97
CA PHE A 152 -60.91 -49.25 -3.69
C PHE A 152 -59.91 -48.56 -2.74
N LYS A 153 -59.20 -47.52 -3.21
CA LYS A 153 -58.17 -46.79 -2.44
C LYS A 153 -57.10 -47.71 -1.83
N THR A 154 -56.75 -48.78 -2.53
CA THR A 154 -55.77 -49.77 -2.08
C THR A 154 -54.77 -50.13 -3.18
N SER A 155 -53.53 -50.41 -2.79
CA SER A 155 -52.50 -50.97 -3.66
C SER A 155 -52.33 -52.48 -3.49
N ILE A 156 -53.02 -53.08 -2.52
CA ILE A 156 -52.95 -54.51 -2.20
C ILE A 156 -53.39 -55.32 -3.42
N LEU A 157 -52.59 -56.32 -3.82
CA LEU A 157 -52.76 -57.11 -5.07
C LEU A 157 -52.81 -56.34 -6.39
N LEU A 158 -52.70 -55.00 -6.37
CA LEU A 158 -52.85 -54.16 -7.55
C LEU A 158 -51.54 -53.51 -7.99
N GLN A 159 -50.63 -53.24 -7.04
CA GLN A 159 -49.29 -52.73 -7.33
C GLN A 159 -48.25 -53.86 -7.25
N SER A 160 -47.52 -54.05 -8.35
CA SER A 160 -46.34 -54.93 -8.38
C SER A 160 -45.10 -54.16 -7.88
N VAL A 161 -44.28 -54.84 -7.09
CA VAL A 161 -43.05 -54.32 -6.47
C VAL A 161 -41.90 -55.30 -6.63
N ASP A 162 -41.72 -55.82 -7.85
CA ASP A 162 -40.64 -56.75 -8.21
C ASP A 162 -39.25 -56.07 -8.21
N THR A 163 -38.77 -55.77 -7.00
CA THR A 163 -37.49 -55.12 -6.71
C THR A 163 -36.48 -56.12 -6.17
N VAL A 164 -35.19 -55.74 -6.19
CA VAL A 164 -34.13 -56.56 -5.59
C VAL A 164 -34.38 -56.78 -4.09
N ALA A 165 -34.88 -55.77 -3.37
CA ALA A 165 -35.28 -55.89 -1.97
C ALA A 165 -36.41 -56.91 -1.79
N ALA A 166 -37.50 -56.79 -2.55
CA ALA A 166 -38.64 -57.69 -2.49
C ALA A 166 -38.26 -59.14 -2.77
N ARG A 167 -37.52 -59.40 -3.86
CA ARG A 167 -37.01 -60.75 -4.19
C ARG A 167 -36.19 -61.35 -3.06
N ARG A 168 -35.29 -60.56 -2.46
CA ARG A 168 -34.44 -61.05 -1.37
C ARG A 168 -35.24 -61.30 -0.08
N ALA A 169 -36.22 -60.46 0.24
CA ALA A 169 -37.12 -60.66 1.38
C ALA A 169 -37.90 -61.97 1.26
N ILE A 170 -38.52 -62.21 0.10
CA ILE A 170 -39.28 -63.44 -0.19
C ILE A 170 -38.38 -64.68 -0.17
N LEU A 171 -37.13 -64.58 -0.64
CA LEU A 171 -36.14 -65.66 -0.55
C LEU A 171 -35.58 -65.88 0.88
N GLY A 172 -36.17 -65.27 1.91
CA GLY A 172 -35.77 -65.47 3.30
C GLY A 172 -34.53 -64.68 3.73
N ARG A 173 -34.04 -63.73 2.92
CA ARG A 173 -32.84 -62.94 3.22
C ARG A 173 -33.19 -61.64 3.92
N THR A 174 -32.35 -61.27 4.88
CA THR A 174 -32.40 -59.96 5.54
C THR A 174 -31.18 -59.15 5.12
N GLY A 175 -31.36 -57.86 4.87
CA GLY A 175 -30.24 -56.98 4.54
C GLY A 175 -30.65 -55.54 4.36
N THR A 176 -29.63 -54.68 4.25
CA THR A 176 -29.79 -53.26 3.91
C THR A 176 -28.79 -52.91 2.82
N GLY A 177 -29.17 -52.07 1.87
CA GLY A 177 -28.26 -51.61 0.84
C GLY A 177 -28.86 -50.59 -0.10
N LEU A 178 -27.99 -49.98 -0.90
CA LEU A 178 -28.39 -49.09 -1.98
C LEU A 178 -28.84 -49.92 -3.18
N MET A 179 -30.06 -49.66 -3.64
CA MET A 179 -30.63 -50.34 -4.79
C MET A 179 -31.69 -49.46 -5.46
N LEU A 180 -32.31 -50.01 -6.50
CA LEU A 180 -33.40 -49.36 -7.21
C LEU A 180 -34.73 -49.75 -6.57
N GLY A 181 -35.49 -48.76 -6.13
CA GLY A 181 -36.81 -48.94 -5.50
C GLY A 181 -37.87 -49.22 -6.55
N HIS A 182 -39.10 -49.48 -6.11
CA HIS A 182 -40.20 -49.77 -7.05
C HIS A 182 -40.57 -48.56 -7.93
N ARG A 183 -40.19 -47.34 -7.50
CA ARG A 183 -40.34 -46.10 -8.27
C ARG A 183 -39.23 -45.84 -9.29
N ASN A 184 -38.34 -46.80 -9.51
CA ASN A 184 -37.16 -46.65 -10.38
C ASN A 184 -36.20 -45.52 -9.92
N THR A 185 -36.26 -45.16 -8.63
CA THR A 185 -35.36 -44.18 -8.00
C THR A 185 -34.35 -44.89 -7.11
N PRO A 186 -33.10 -44.38 -7.00
CA PRO A 186 -32.12 -44.92 -6.05
C PRO A 186 -32.61 -44.72 -4.61
N VAL A 187 -32.68 -45.81 -3.88
CA VAL A 187 -33.15 -45.86 -2.48
C VAL A 187 -32.16 -46.63 -1.62
N LEU A 188 -32.11 -46.27 -0.34
CA LEU A 188 -31.58 -47.12 0.71
C LEU A 188 -32.72 -48.03 1.18
N SER A 189 -32.67 -49.31 0.82
CA SER A 189 -33.71 -50.27 1.20
C SER A 189 -33.19 -51.26 2.25
N SER A 190 -33.98 -51.43 3.30
CA SER A 190 -33.87 -52.50 4.30
C SER A 190 -35.01 -53.50 4.06
N TYR A 191 -34.70 -54.79 4.04
CA TYR A 191 -35.66 -55.83 3.72
C TYR A 191 -35.45 -57.07 4.58
N ALA A 192 -36.53 -57.79 4.87
CA ALA A 192 -36.51 -59.03 5.66
C ALA A 192 -37.73 -59.91 5.32
N PRO A 193 -37.65 -61.26 5.51
CA PRO A 193 -38.83 -62.10 5.50
C PRO A 193 -39.69 -61.81 6.73
N LEU A 194 -41.00 -61.70 6.52
CA LEU A 194 -41.98 -61.54 7.58
C LEU A 194 -42.43 -62.93 8.04
N ARG A 195 -41.90 -63.40 9.16
CA ARG A 195 -42.14 -64.77 9.68
C ARG A 195 -43.48 -64.88 10.39
N ILE A 196 -44.57 -64.77 9.64
CA ILE A 196 -45.91 -65.09 10.15
C ILE A 196 -46.23 -66.52 9.69
N PRO A 197 -46.51 -67.47 10.60
CA PRO A 197 -46.82 -68.85 10.21
C PRO A 197 -47.90 -68.92 9.13
N GLY A 198 -47.54 -69.46 7.97
CA GLY A 198 -48.38 -69.67 6.79
C GLY A 198 -48.65 -68.43 5.92
N PHE A 199 -47.93 -67.32 6.12
CA PHE A 199 -47.81 -66.26 5.13
C PHE A 199 -46.35 -66.11 4.71
N ASP A 200 -46.08 -66.34 3.43
CA ASP A 200 -44.74 -66.17 2.84
C ASP A 200 -44.52 -64.72 2.40
N TRP A 201 -44.67 -63.79 3.35
CA TRP A 201 -44.56 -62.37 3.08
C TRP A 201 -43.13 -61.85 3.31
N GLY A 202 -42.76 -60.82 2.56
CA GLY A 202 -41.57 -60.02 2.78
C GLY A 202 -41.97 -58.62 3.26
N ILE A 203 -41.13 -57.99 4.06
CA ILE A 203 -41.26 -56.58 4.43
C ILE A 203 -40.08 -55.80 3.85
N VAL A 204 -40.38 -54.62 3.29
CA VAL A 204 -39.39 -53.69 2.76
C VAL A 204 -39.64 -52.31 3.35
N ALA A 205 -38.58 -51.67 3.83
CA ALA A 205 -38.56 -50.28 4.20
C ALA A 205 -37.50 -49.58 3.34
N GLU A 206 -37.87 -48.50 2.68
CA GLU A 206 -36.96 -47.78 1.78
C GLU A 206 -37.05 -46.27 1.95
N ARG A 207 -35.95 -45.56 1.68
CA ARG A 207 -35.89 -44.10 1.69
C ARG A 207 -35.04 -43.62 0.53
N GLU A 208 -35.45 -42.54 -0.14
CA GLU A 208 -34.70 -42.04 -1.29
C GLU A 208 -33.31 -41.56 -0.89
N VAL A 209 -32.32 -41.92 -1.72
CA VAL A 209 -30.92 -41.50 -1.52
C VAL A 209 -30.82 -39.98 -1.49
N SER A 210 -31.61 -39.28 -2.31
CA SER A 210 -31.67 -37.81 -2.33
C SER A 210 -31.95 -37.23 -0.93
N GLU A 211 -32.87 -37.83 -0.17
CA GLU A 211 -33.20 -37.40 1.18
C GLU A 211 -32.13 -37.80 2.20
N VAL A 212 -31.61 -39.03 2.13
CA VAL A 212 -30.54 -39.51 3.02
C VAL A 212 -29.32 -38.59 2.95
N TYR A 213 -29.01 -38.03 1.78
CA TYR A 213 -27.89 -37.12 1.56
C TYR A 213 -28.21 -35.62 1.75
N LYS A 214 -29.49 -35.23 1.94
CA LYS A 214 -29.86 -33.80 2.17
C LYS A 214 -29.05 -33.14 3.31
N PRO A 215 -28.83 -33.79 4.48
CA PRO A 215 -28.02 -33.19 5.54
C PRO A 215 -26.58 -32.93 5.11
N ILE A 216 -25.98 -33.86 4.34
CA ILE A 216 -24.62 -33.73 3.82
C ILE A 216 -24.52 -32.56 2.84
N GLN A 217 -25.49 -32.42 1.92
CA GLN A 217 -25.54 -31.30 0.99
C GLN A 217 -25.71 -29.96 1.70
N SER A 218 -26.49 -29.93 2.79
CA SER A 218 -26.67 -28.72 3.60
C SER A 218 -25.39 -28.32 4.33
N LEU A 219 -24.64 -29.30 4.85
CA LEU A 219 -23.31 -29.10 5.43
C LEU A 219 -22.32 -28.56 4.38
N GLN A 220 -22.31 -29.14 3.18
CA GLN A 220 -21.47 -28.66 2.07
C GLN A 220 -21.78 -27.20 1.70
N LYS A 221 -23.06 -26.82 1.65
CA LYS A 221 -23.47 -25.42 1.44
C LYS A 221 -22.96 -24.51 2.55
N ALA A 222 -23.03 -24.94 3.81
CA ALA A 222 -22.50 -24.18 4.94
C ALA A 222 -20.98 -23.96 4.82
N PHE A 223 -20.21 -24.99 4.44
CA PHE A 223 -18.77 -24.84 4.20
C PHE A 223 -18.46 -23.86 3.07
N TRP A 224 -19.21 -23.88 1.97
CA TRP A 224 -19.04 -22.90 0.90
C TRP A 224 -19.29 -21.46 1.39
N ILE A 225 -20.36 -21.24 2.15
CA ILE A 225 -20.67 -19.91 2.71
C ILE A 225 -19.55 -19.44 3.65
N VAL A 226 -19.14 -20.27 4.60
CA VAL A 226 -18.06 -19.94 5.54
C VAL A 226 -16.75 -19.68 4.78
N GLY A 227 -16.42 -20.51 3.79
CA GLY A 227 -15.22 -20.34 2.95
C GLY A 227 -15.21 -19.01 2.20
N ILE A 228 -16.34 -18.61 1.62
CA ILE A 228 -16.48 -17.30 0.94
C ILE A 228 -16.33 -16.15 1.93
N VAL A 229 -17.00 -16.21 3.09
CA VAL A 229 -16.90 -15.18 4.12
C VAL A 229 -15.47 -15.04 4.61
N LEU A 230 -14.79 -16.15 4.86
CA LEU A 230 -13.40 -16.16 5.32
C LEU A 230 -12.46 -15.62 4.24
N MET A 231 -12.68 -15.99 2.97
CA MET A 231 -11.92 -15.44 1.84
C MET A 231 -12.07 -13.92 1.76
N VAL A 232 -13.30 -13.39 1.79
CA VAL A 232 -13.56 -11.95 1.76
C VAL A 232 -12.94 -11.25 2.98
N GLY A 233 -13.07 -11.85 4.17
CA GLY A 233 -12.47 -11.32 5.39
C GLY A 233 -10.95 -11.25 5.33
N VAL A 234 -10.30 -12.31 4.83
CA VAL A 234 -8.84 -12.34 4.63
C VAL A 234 -8.41 -11.32 3.58
N THR A 235 -9.10 -11.20 2.45
CA THR A 235 -8.79 -10.20 1.42
C THR A 235 -8.95 -8.77 1.95
N PHE A 236 -10.02 -8.51 2.70
CA PHE A 236 -10.25 -7.21 3.34
C PHE A 236 -9.14 -6.88 4.34
N LEU A 237 -8.82 -7.81 5.25
CA LEU A 237 -7.71 -7.65 6.20
C LEU A 237 -6.39 -7.42 5.46
N ALA A 238 -6.08 -8.21 4.43
CA ALA A 238 -4.87 -8.04 3.63
C ALA A 238 -4.79 -6.65 2.99
N THR A 239 -5.90 -6.12 2.49
CA THR A 239 -5.95 -4.77 1.89
C THR A 239 -5.75 -3.68 2.94
N VAL A 240 -6.36 -3.82 4.13
CA VAL A 240 -6.17 -2.89 5.25
C VAL A 240 -4.72 -2.91 5.75
N PHE A 241 -4.14 -4.10 5.91
CA PHE A 241 -2.74 -4.25 6.31
C PHE A 241 -1.78 -3.70 5.25
N ALA A 242 -2.03 -3.96 3.96
CA ALA A 242 -1.23 -3.40 2.87
C ALA A 242 -1.24 -1.87 2.89
N GLY A 243 -2.40 -1.24 3.10
CA GLY A 243 -2.51 0.21 3.24
C GLY A 243 -1.72 0.74 4.44
N ARG A 244 -1.93 0.15 5.63
CA ARG A 244 -1.27 0.62 6.87
C ARG A 244 0.24 0.43 6.89
N PHE A 245 0.77 -0.65 6.30
CA PHE A 245 2.19 -0.95 6.35
C PHE A 245 2.98 -0.40 5.15
N MET A 246 2.41 -0.41 3.95
CA MET A 246 3.17 0.05 2.77
C MET A 246 3.20 1.57 2.64
N GLU A 247 2.14 2.28 3.01
CA GLU A 247 2.07 3.73 2.85
C GLU A 247 3.22 4.47 3.56
N PRO A 248 3.53 4.20 4.85
CA PRO A 248 4.67 4.84 5.53
C PRO A 248 6.01 4.54 4.87
N VAL A 249 6.23 3.30 4.40
CA VAL A 249 7.48 2.88 3.75
C VAL A 249 7.67 3.60 2.41
N VAL A 250 6.62 3.67 1.59
CA VAL A 250 6.67 4.35 0.29
C VAL A 250 6.88 5.85 0.47
N SER A 251 6.18 6.49 1.41
CA SER A 251 6.40 7.90 1.75
C SER A 251 7.83 8.15 2.23
N LEU A 252 8.41 7.22 3.01
CA LEU A 252 9.79 7.34 3.46
C LEU A 252 10.80 7.34 2.31
N ILE A 253 10.63 6.40 1.37
CA ILE A 253 11.48 6.31 0.17
C ILE A 253 11.35 7.57 -0.71
N GLN A 254 10.13 8.08 -0.89
CA GLN A 254 9.89 9.27 -1.73
C GLN A 254 10.54 10.52 -1.14
N ASN A 255 10.37 10.76 0.15
CA ASN A 255 10.95 11.92 0.82
C ASN A 255 12.48 11.82 0.93
N ALA A 256 13.03 10.62 1.15
CA ALA A 256 14.47 10.40 1.12
C ALA A 256 15.09 10.81 -0.23
N LYS A 257 14.42 10.50 -1.36
CA LYS A 257 14.85 10.94 -2.69
C LYS A 257 14.80 12.47 -2.87
N GLN A 258 13.87 13.16 -2.23
CA GLN A 258 13.82 14.62 -2.29
C GLN A 258 14.93 15.27 -1.47
N VAL A 259 15.28 14.70 -0.31
CA VAL A 259 16.44 15.13 0.49
C VAL A 259 17.74 14.92 -0.28
N GLU A 260 17.88 13.79 -0.99
CA GLU A 260 19.02 13.55 -1.89
C GLU A 260 19.12 14.62 -3.01
N ALA A 261 17.97 15.13 -3.48
CA ALA A 261 17.90 16.22 -4.45
C ALA A 261 18.12 17.62 -3.83
N GLY A 262 18.51 17.72 -2.56
CA GLY A 262 18.83 18.99 -1.88
C GLY A 262 17.63 19.77 -1.33
N HIS A 263 16.44 19.16 -1.29
CA HIS A 263 15.24 19.79 -0.72
C HIS A 263 15.08 19.36 0.75
N TYR A 264 15.41 20.26 1.68
CA TYR A 264 15.43 19.97 3.12
C TYR A 264 14.18 20.46 3.89
N ASP A 265 13.18 21.02 3.22
CA ASP A 265 11.96 21.55 3.86
C ASP A 265 10.87 20.49 4.12
N ILE A 266 11.25 19.22 4.17
CA ILE A 266 10.32 18.09 4.20
C ILE A 266 10.23 17.55 5.62
N VAL A 267 9.02 17.60 6.18
CA VAL A 267 8.74 17.05 7.51
C VAL A 267 7.87 15.81 7.37
N MET A 268 8.36 14.69 7.90
CA MET A 268 7.53 13.49 8.00
C MET A 268 6.57 13.61 9.18
N PRO A 269 5.27 13.37 8.97
CA PRO A 269 4.30 13.40 10.05
C PRO A 269 4.45 12.17 10.95
N GLU A 270 4.67 12.40 12.26
CA GLU A 270 4.83 11.38 13.30
C GLU A 270 3.46 10.77 13.70
N ARG A 271 2.80 10.09 12.75
CA ARG A 271 1.43 9.57 12.93
C ARG A 271 1.33 8.29 13.76
N SER A 272 2.45 7.60 13.99
CA SER A 272 2.46 6.30 14.67
C SER A 272 3.41 6.31 15.87
N ALA A 273 3.06 5.55 16.91
CA ALA A 273 3.89 5.35 18.11
C ALA A 273 4.73 4.07 18.04
N ASP A 274 4.76 3.42 16.87
CA ASP A 274 5.52 2.20 16.59
C ASP A 274 6.91 2.52 16.00
N GLU A 275 7.57 1.50 15.46
CA GLU A 275 8.87 1.61 14.82
C GLU A 275 8.88 2.56 13.59
N PHE A 276 7.74 2.74 12.90
CA PHE A 276 7.63 3.70 11.79
C PHE A 276 7.64 5.13 12.31
N GLY A 277 7.02 5.39 13.47
CA GLY A 277 7.11 6.67 14.16
C GLY A 277 8.54 7.03 14.55
N GLN A 278 9.26 6.08 15.17
CA GLN A 278 10.65 6.26 15.56
C GLN A 278 11.57 6.51 14.35
N LEU A 279 11.32 5.82 13.24
CA LEU A 279 12.05 6.02 12.00
C LEU A 279 11.78 7.40 11.39
N ALA A 280 10.53 7.87 11.39
CA ALA A 280 10.16 9.20 10.93
C ALA A 280 10.84 10.29 11.78
N GLN A 281 10.86 10.13 13.11
CA GLN A 281 11.54 11.04 14.02
C GLN A 281 13.06 11.08 13.77
N SER A 282 13.68 9.91 13.60
CA SER A 282 15.11 9.80 13.29
C SER A 282 15.45 10.43 11.94
N PHE A 283 14.58 10.23 10.94
CA PHE A 283 14.72 10.83 9.61
C PHE A 283 14.61 12.35 9.66
N ASN A 284 13.60 12.90 10.35
CA ASN A 284 13.46 14.34 10.57
C ASN A 284 14.73 14.93 11.23
N GLY A 285 15.27 14.27 12.25
CA GLY A 285 16.52 14.69 12.90
C GLY A 285 17.79 14.61 12.02
N ILE A 286 17.78 13.86 10.92
CA ILE A 286 18.84 13.89 9.90
C ILE A 286 18.62 15.06 8.95
N VAL A 287 17.38 15.27 8.48
CA VAL A 287 17.03 16.37 7.58
C VAL A 287 17.34 17.72 8.23
N ASP A 288 16.99 17.90 9.51
CA ASP A 288 17.30 19.13 10.26
C ASP A 288 18.81 19.40 10.37
N ARG A 289 19.61 18.35 10.59
CA ARG A 289 21.08 18.47 10.64
C ARG A 289 21.67 18.85 9.29
N LEU A 290 21.21 18.22 8.21
CA LEU A 290 21.64 18.54 6.84
C LEU A 290 21.27 19.98 6.48
N ARG A 291 20.08 20.44 6.84
CA ARG A 291 19.64 21.83 6.66
C ARG A 291 20.57 22.79 7.40
N GLN A 292 20.83 22.56 8.68
CA GLN A 292 21.72 23.41 9.48
C GLN A 292 23.14 23.43 8.91
N GLU A 293 23.65 22.29 8.43
CA GLU A 293 24.96 22.19 7.83
C GLU A 293 25.03 22.95 6.50
N ALA A 294 24.00 22.85 5.64
CA ALA A 294 23.89 23.62 4.41
C ALA A 294 23.86 25.13 4.68
N GLU A 295 23.05 25.59 5.63
CA GLU A 295 22.98 27.00 6.05
C GLU A 295 24.34 27.47 6.62
N THR A 296 25.04 26.62 7.37
CA THR A 296 26.37 26.94 7.91
C THR A 296 27.43 27.04 6.82
N VAL A 297 27.39 26.16 5.82
CA VAL A 297 28.30 26.18 4.66
C VAL A 297 28.05 27.45 3.84
N GLU A 298 26.79 27.79 3.58
CA GLU A 298 26.44 29.01 2.86
C GLU A 298 26.91 30.26 3.60
N LYS A 299 26.69 30.32 4.93
CA LYS A 299 27.18 31.41 5.77
C LYS A 299 28.71 31.52 5.74
N LYS A 300 29.44 30.41 5.89
CA LYS A 300 30.91 30.41 5.82
C LYS A 300 31.42 30.83 4.44
N ALA A 301 30.75 30.40 3.37
CA ALA A 301 31.09 30.81 2.01
C ALA A 301 30.88 32.32 1.81
N TYR A 302 29.82 32.88 2.39
CA TYR A 302 29.55 34.31 2.39
C TYR A 302 30.61 35.10 3.18
N GLU A 303 30.91 34.69 4.42
CA GLU A 303 31.94 35.32 5.26
C GLU A 303 33.33 35.29 4.59
N ASN A 304 33.70 34.16 3.98
CA ASN A 304 34.97 34.03 3.25
C ASN A 304 35.03 34.97 2.04
N ARG A 305 33.91 35.14 1.31
CA ARG A 305 33.84 36.08 0.19
C ARG A 305 34.04 37.53 0.64
N GLN A 306 33.39 37.93 1.74
CA GLN A 306 33.55 39.27 2.29
C GLN A 306 34.98 39.57 2.76
N LEU A 307 35.65 38.59 3.38
CA LEU A 307 37.05 38.75 3.80
C LEU A 307 37.99 38.93 2.60
N LEU A 308 37.74 38.25 1.49
CA LEU A 308 38.53 38.39 0.27
C LEU A 308 38.34 39.76 -0.40
N GLU A 309 37.11 40.28 -0.41
CA GLU A 309 36.77 41.60 -0.96
C GLU A 309 37.38 42.76 -0.15
N ASN A 310 37.60 42.59 1.16
CA ASN A 310 38.21 43.62 2.01
C ASN A 310 39.74 43.74 1.87
N VAL A 311 40.41 42.74 1.30
CA VAL A 311 41.89 42.67 1.22
C VAL A 311 42.41 42.87 -0.21
N LEU A 312 41.58 42.59 -1.22
CA LEU A 312 41.97 42.65 -2.63
C LEU A 312 40.93 43.43 -3.44
N PRO A 313 41.33 44.23 -4.43
CA PRO A 313 40.42 44.83 -5.40
C PRO A 313 39.52 43.75 -6.05
N GLN A 314 38.24 44.07 -6.30
CA GLN A 314 37.19 43.09 -6.69
C GLN A 314 37.60 42.17 -7.85
N ASP A 315 38.24 42.71 -8.89
CA ASP A 315 38.70 41.92 -10.06
C ASP A 315 39.83 40.94 -9.73
N SER A 316 40.66 41.26 -8.73
CA SER A 316 41.78 40.41 -8.30
C SER A 316 41.32 39.29 -7.35
N ALA A 317 40.30 39.55 -6.52
CA ALA A 317 39.74 38.55 -5.60
C ALA A 317 39.07 37.39 -6.34
N GLN A 318 38.35 37.66 -7.43
CA GLN A 318 37.73 36.61 -8.26
C GLN A 318 38.77 35.74 -8.97
N ARG A 319 39.83 36.34 -9.54
CA ARG A 319 40.92 35.60 -10.19
C ARG A 319 41.70 34.72 -9.21
N LEU A 320 41.86 35.15 -7.96
CA LEU A 320 42.48 34.35 -6.90
C LEU A 320 41.64 33.10 -6.57
N GLN A 321 40.31 33.23 -6.47
CA GLN A 321 39.42 32.09 -6.23
C GLN A 321 39.46 31.07 -7.38
N GLN A 322 39.63 31.54 -8.61
CA GLN A 322 39.66 30.70 -9.82
C GLN A 322 41.03 30.07 -10.13
N HIS A 323 42.05 30.25 -9.27
CA HIS A 323 43.39 29.66 -9.42
C HIS A 323 44.10 30.04 -10.74
N GLU A 324 43.83 31.23 -11.29
CA GLU A 324 44.48 31.69 -12.51
C GLU A 324 45.89 32.23 -12.23
N GLY A 325 46.93 31.49 -12.63
CA GLY A 325 48.34 31.69 -12.22
C GLY A 325 49.08 32.95 -12.71
N GLN A 326 48.41 34.01 -13.18
CA GLN A 326 49.05 35.30 -13.51
C GLN A 326 48.42 36.44 -12.69
N MET A 327 49.14 36.86 -11.65
CA MET A 327 48.70 37.86 -10.66
C MET A 327 49.48 39.18 -10.82
N ALA A 328 49.71 39.64 -12.05
CA ALA A 328 50.38 40.91 -12.34
C ALA A 328 49.85 41.56 -13.63
N ASP A 329 49.39 42.80 -13.53
CA ASP A 329 48.85 43.61 -14.62
C ASP A 329 49.81 44.75 -14.98
N ARG A 330 49.94 45.04 -16.28
CA ARG A 330 50.74 46.15 -16.80
C ARG A 330 49.84 47.33 -17.17
N VAL A 331 49.93 48.43 -16.43
CA VAL A 331 49.12 49.63 -16.62
C VAL A 331 49.98 50.74 -17.24
N ARG A 332 49.57 51.30 -18.38
CA ARG A 332 50.41 52.20 -19.21
C ARG A 332 50.18 53.70 -19.01
N HIS A 333 49.07 54.09 -18.41
CA HIS A 333 48.64 55.48 -18.28
C HIS A 333 48.31 55.78 -16.82
N VAL A 334 49.35 55.85 -15.99
CA VAL A 334 49.22 56.24 -14.58
C VAL A 334 50.15 57.41 -14.28
N THR A 335 49.80 58.18 -13.25
CA THR A 335 50.73 59.13 -12.63
C THR A 335 51.07 58.65 -11.24
N VAL A 336 52.37 58.56 -10.96
CA VAL A 336 52.92 58.15 -9.67
C VAL A 336 53.38 59.39 -8.93
N LEU A 337 52.98 59.49 -7.66
CA LEU A 337 53.48 60.48 -6.71
C LEU A 337 54.29 59.76 -5.64
N TYR A 338 55.54 60.19 -5.50
CA TYR A 338 56.40 59.78 -4.41
C TYR A 338 56.65 60.99 -3.51
N ALA A 339 56.22 60.92 -2.26
CA ALA A 339 56.44 61.97 -1.27
C ALA A 339 57.24 61.46 -0.08
N SER A 340 58.04 62.34 0.51
CA SER A 340 58.64 62.11 1.82
C SER A 340 58.51 63.33 2.69
N VAL A 341 58.27 63.07 3.98
CA VAL A 341 58.27 64.11 5.01
C VAL A 341 59.68 64.26 5.56
N VAL A 342 60.33 65.37 5.19
CA VAL A 342 61.66 65.79 5.66
C VAL A 342 61.51 66.42 7.05
N GLY A 343 62.47 66.13 7.93
CA GLY A 343 62.44 66.57 9.34
C GLY A 343 61.70 65.62 10.27
N PHE A 344 61.09 64.55 9.76
CA PHE A 344 60.33 63.59 10.57
C PHE A 344 61.20 62.82 11.58
N THR A 345 62.44 62.46 11.22
CA THR A 345 63.38 61.81 12.14
C THR A 345 63.67 62.70 13.36
N GLU A 346 64.02 63.97 13.14
CA GLU A 346 64.25 64.93 14.24
C GLU A 346 62.97 65.22 15.03
N PHE A 347 61.81 65.29 14.36
CA PHE A 347 60.50 65.48 14.97
C PHE A 347 60.08 64.29 15.87
N SER A 348 60.47 63.07 15.49
CA SER A 348 60.18 61.84 16.23
C SER A 348 61.18 61.56 17.36
N GLU A 349 62.46 61.92 17.22
CA GLU A 349 63.47 61.77 18.29
C GLU A 349 63.18 62.64 19.53
N GLN A 350 62.42 63.72 19.37
CA GLN A 350 61.99 64.60 20.45
C GLN A 350 60.74 64.08 21.20
N ARG A 351 60.19 62.91 20.82
CA ARG A 351 58.92 62.37 21.32
C ARG A 351 59.04 60.89 21.68
N ASP A 352 58.05 60.36 22.40
CA ASP A 352 57.96 58.92 22.67
C ASP A 352 57.65 58.14 21.38
N ALA A 353 58.13 56.90 21.30
CA ALA A 353 57.94 56.06 20.10
C ALA A 353 56.46 55.79 19.80
N ILE A 354 55.60 55.69 20.83
CA ILE A 354 54.15 55.50 20.66
C ILE A 354 53.51 56.80 20.13
N GLU A 355 53.95 57.95 20.61
CA GLU A 355 53.45 59.26 20.16
C GLU A 355 53.87 59.57 18.71
N ALA A 356 55.13 59.30 18.36
CA ALA A 356 55.64 59.48 17.00
C ALA A 356 54.89 58.60 15.97
N THR A 357 54.55 57.37 16.34
CA THR A 357 53.78 56.45 15.49
C THR A 357 52.32 56.86 15.36
N HIS A 358 51.70 57.37 16.42
CA HIS A 358 50.34 57.92 16.36
C HIS A 358 50.27 59.16 15.45
N LEU A 359 51.21 60.10 15.59
CA LEU A 359 51.28 61.30 14.76
C LEU A 359 51.54 60.98 13.28
N LEU A 360 52.34 59.96 13.00
CA LEU A 360 52.54 59.46 11.64
C LEU A 360 51.25 58.85 11.06
N SER A 361 50.53 58.05 11.86
CA SER A 361 49.24 57.48 11.46
C SER A 361 48.21 58.56 11.18
N GLU A 362 48.09 59.56 12.05
CA GLU A 362 47.16 60.68 11.88
C GLU A 362 47.45 61.47 10.60
N LEU A 363 48.73 61.77 10.32
CA LEU A 363 49.12 62.44 9.08
C LEU A 363 48.77 61.59 7.85
N TRP A 364 48.99 60.27 7.91
CA TRP A 364 48.68 59.36 6.81
C TRP A 364 47.18 59.20 6.60
N ASP A 365 46.37 59.19 7.65
CA ASP A 365 44.92 59.12 7.55
C ASP A 365 44.36 60.34 6.81
N VAL A 366 44.87 61.54 7.11
CA VAL A 366 44.46 62.76 6.41
C VAL A 366 44.98 62.78 4.97
N PHE A 367 46.20 62.30 4.71
CA PHE A 367 46.73 62.15 3.34
C PHE A 367 45.90 61.16 2.51
N ASN A 368 45.53 60.02 3.10
CA ASN A 368 44.70 59.00 2.46
C ASN A 368 43.31 59.55 2.14
N ALA A 369 42.68 60.29 3.05
CA ALA A 369 41.40 60.94 2.81
C ALA A 369 41.47 61.96 1.65
N ALA A 370 42.56 62.73 1.56
CA ALA A 370 42.79 63.64 0.44
C ALA A 370 43.05 62.88 -0.87
N ALA A 371 43.77 61.75 -0.82
CA ALA A 371 44.02 60.92 -1.98
C ALA A 371 42.70 60.38 -2.57
N GLU A 372 41.80 59.88 -1.71
CA GLU A 372 40.47 59.39 -2.10
C GLU A 372 39.63 60.47 -2.80
N GLN A 373 39.64 61.71 -2.27
CA GLN A 373 38.92 62.84 -2.89
C GLN A 373 39.40 63.16 -4.31
N HIS A 374 40.70 62.98 -4.58
CA HIS A 374 41.29 63.24 -5.89
C HIS A 374 41.29 62.01 -6.82
N GLY A 375 40.85 60.84 -6.34
CA GLY A 375 40.92 59.57 -7.09
C GLY A 375 42.35 59.07 -7.25
N VAL A 376 43.20 59.33 -6.24
CA VAL A 376 44.57 58.84 -6.15
C VAL A 376 44.60 57.69 -5.14
N GLU A 377 45.22 56.57 -5.52
CA GLU A 377 45.20 55.34 -4.75
C GLU A 377 46.52 55.19 -3.97
N PRO A 378 46.52 55.25 -2.62
CA PRO A 378 47.72 54.99 -1.83
C PRO A 378 48.14 53.52 -1.97
N GLN A 379 49.42 53.26 -2.25
CA GLN A 379 49.93 51.90 -2.47
C GLN A 379 50.80 51.42 -1.32
N GLN A 380 51.77 52.24 -0.91
CA GLN A 380 52.74 51.85 0.10
C GLN A 380 53.18 53.04 0.94
N THR A 381 53.14 52.85 2.27
CA THR A 381 53.77 53.75 3.23
C THR A 381 54.92 53.00 3.92
N MET A 382 56.13 53.55 3.85
CA MET A 382 57.31 53.00 4.52
C MET A 382 57.98 54.11 5.31
N GLY A 383 57.76 54.13 6.62
CA GLY A 383 58.26 55.21 7.48
C GLY A 383 57.75 56.57 7.00
N PRO A 384 58.62 57.55 6.73
CA PRO A 384 58.23 58.90 6.30
C PRO A 384 57.88 58.99 4.80
N HIS A 385 57.93 57.89 4.06
CA HIS A 385 57.66 57.84 2.62
C HIS A 385 56.21 57.46 2.33
N TYR A 386 55.62 58.17 1.37
CA TYR A 386 54.24 58.02 0.93
C TYR A 386 54.21 57.84 -0.60
N LEU A 387 53.81 56.66 -1.05
CA LEU A 387 53.65 56.33 -2.46
C LEU A 387 52.16 56.23 -2.80
N ALA A 388 51.73 57.02 -3.78
CA ALA A 388 50.37 56.99 -4.28
C ALA A 388 50.36 57.03 -5.81
N VAL A 389 49.36 56.39 -6.41
CA VAL A 389 49.26 56.26 -7.87
C VAL A 389 47.84 56.59 -8.29
N CYS A 390 47.71 57.44 -9.31
CA CYS A 390 46.43 57.72 -9.94
C CYS A 390 46.32 56.94 -11.25
N GLY A 391 45.26 56.14 -11.39
CA GLY A 391 44.94 55.42 -12.61
C GLY A 391 45.12 53.90 -12.56
N LEU A 392 45.21 53.28 -11.36
CA LEU A 392 45.40 51.84 -11.20
C LEU A 392 44.08 51.07 -11.27
N ALA A 393 43.09 51.45 -10.46
CA ALA A 393 41.75 50.85 -10.43
C ALA A 393 40.76 51.52 -11.40
N GLY A 394 41.07 52.72 -11.92
CA GLY A 394 40.20 53.48 -12.83
C GLY A 394 40.94 54.17 -13.97
N LEU A 395 40.30 54.26 -15.14
CA LEU A 395 40.85 54.97 -16.31
C LEU A 395 40.54 56.47 -16.23
N TYR A 396 41.46 57.25 -15.62
CA TYR A 396 41.35 58.71 -15.55
C TYR A 396 42.17 59.37 -16.67
N LEU A 397 41.52 60.04 -17.62
CA LEU A 397 42.22 60.80 -18.66
C LEU A 397 42.96 62.04 -18.10
N ASP A 398 42.61 62.47 -16.90
CA ASP A 398 43.17 63.61 -16.17
C ASP A 398 44.05 63.18 -14.99
N HIS A 399 44.59 61.95 -15.00
CA HIS A 399 45.39 61.36 -13.92
C HIS A 399 46.55 62.28 -13.43
N ALA A 400 47.24 62.96 -14.36
CA ALA A 400 48.35 63.86 -14.03
C ALA A 400 47.87 65.15 -13.34
N LYS A 401 46.73 65.68 -13.77
CA LYS A 401 46.12 66.87 -13.17
C LYS A 401 45.68 66.58 -11.74
N ARG A 402 44.96 65.47 -11.53
CA ARG A 402 44.51 65.00 -10.21
C ARG A 402 45.65 64.80 -9.24
N THR A 403 46.73 64.18 -9.71
CA THR A 403 47.92 63.93 -8.89
C THR A 403 48.62 65.23 -8.48
N LEU A 404 48.66 66.25 -9.34
CA LEU A 404 49.21 67.56 -9.00
C LEU A 404 48.30 68.40 -8.11
N ASP A 405 46.98 68.31 -8.28
CA ASP A 405 46.03 68.94 -7.37
C ASP A 405 46.15 68.32 -5.97
N PHE A 406 46.25 67.00 -5.90
CA PHE A 406 46.52 66.26 -4.67
C PHE A 406 47.87 66.66 -4.05
N SER A 407 48.95 66.71 -4.83
CA SER A 407 50.28 67.08 -4.32
C SER A 407 50.28 68.47 -3.69
N ARG A 408 49.56 69.44 -4.28
CA ARG A 408 49.36 70.77 -3.70
C ARG A 408 48.58 70.73 -2.39
N ASP A 409 47.53 69.91 -2.30
CA ASP A 409 46.75 69.78 -1.07
C ASP A 409 47.55 69.12 0.06
N LEU A 410 48.47 68.19 -0.25
CA LEU A 410 49.40 67.63 0.74
C LEU A 410 50.22 68.72 1.45
N PHE A 411 50.65 69.76 0.73
CA PHE A 411 51.34 70.90 1.34
C PHE A 411 50.46 71.68 2.31
N LYS A 412 49.18 71.90 1.97
CA LYS A 412 48.23 72.58 2.86
C LYS A 412 47.96 71.75 4.11
N ILE A 413 47.83 70.43 3.94
CA ILE A 413 47.61 69.48 5.05
C ILE A 413 48.83 69.47 5.96
N LEU A 414 50.04 69.39 5.41
CA LEU A 414 51.28 69.41 6.19
C LEU A 414 51.43 70.74 6.95
N GLN A 415 51.08 71.86 6.32
CA GLN A 415 51.12 73.16 7.00
C GLN A 415 50.16 73.21 8.18
N ALA A 416 48.90 72.79 8.00
CA ALA A 416 47.94 72.70 9.09
C ALA A 416 48.41 71.74 10.20
N PHE A 417 49.03 70.61 9.83
CA PHE A 417 49.60 69.66 10.78
C PHE A 417 50.77 70.26 11.58
N ASN A 418 51.67 71.01 10.92
CA ASN A 418 52.75 71.73 11.57
C ASN A 418 52.24 72.79 12.55
N ASP A 419 51.20 73.54 12.17
CA ASP A 419 50.57 74.57 13.01
C ASP A 419 49.96 73.95 14.28
N GLN A 420 49.34 72.77 14.15
CA GLN A 420 48.70 72.06 15.26
C GLN A 420 49.70 71.40 16.20
N HIS A 421 50.81 70.87 15.68
CA HIS A 421 51.76 70.05 16.44
C HIS A 421 53.12 70.73 16.69
N ALA A 422 53.25 72.01 16.36
CA ALA A 422 54.46 72.82 16.48
C ALA A 422 55.70 72.15 15.82
N GLY A 423 55.52 71.66 14.59
CA GLY A 423 56.57 71.02 13.79
C GLY A 423 57.11 71.92 12.66
N ASP A 424 58.33 71.63 12.19
CA ASP A 424 58.90 72.18 10.94
C ASP A 424 59.11 71.04 9.92
N LEU A 425 58.03 70.28 9.68
CA LEU A 425 58.05 69.22 8.68
C LEU A 425 57.92 69.83 7.30
N ARG A 426 58.68 69.31 6.33
CA ARG A 426 58.65 69.77 4.94
C ARG A 426 58.39 68.60 4.01
N LEU A 427 57.66 68.84 2.93
CA LEU A 427 57.42 67.81 1.92
C LEU A 427 58.41 67.93 0.78
N GLN A 428 58.97 66.80 0.38
CA GLN A 428 59.59 66.63 -0.93
C GLN A 428 58.66 65.74 -1.75
N ILE A 429 58.37 66.13 -2.99
CA ILE A 429 57.49 65.35 -3.86
C ILE A 429 58.10 65.22 -5.25
N GLY A 430 58.16 64.00 -5.76
CA GLY A 430 58.47 63.67 -7.14
C GLY A 430 57.24 63.10 -7.83
N VAL A 431 56.96 63.56 -9.06
CA VAL A 431 55.80 63.11 -9.84
C VAL A 431 56.24 62.72 -11.26
N ASP A 432 55.88 61.51 -11.68
CA ASP A 432 56.08 61.03 -13.05
C ASP A 432 54.80 60.38 -13.60
N SER A 433 54.61 60.46 -14.92
CA SER A 433 53.55 59.76 -15.65
C SER A 433 54.18 58.71 -16.54
N GLY A 434 53.72 57.46 -16.45
CA GLY A 434 54.26 56.39 -17.28
C GLY A 434 53.66 55.02 -17.00
N GLN A 435 54.41 53.98 -17.39
CA GLN A 435 53.98 52.60 -17.22
C GLN A 435 54.40 52.04 -15.85
N VAL A 436 53.46 51.33 -15.21
CA VAL A 436 53.70 50.55 -13.99
C VAL A 436 53.22 49.11 -14.17
N THR A 437 53.75 48.22 -13.34
CA THR A 437 53.27 46.85 -13.16
C THR A 437 52.70 46.75 -11.75
N ALA A 438 51.47 46.28 -11.61
CA ALA A 438 50.80 46.11 -10.34
C ALA A 438 50.40 44.65 -10.16
N GLY A 439 50.58 44.07 -8.97
CA GLY A 439 50.31 42.65 -8.78
C GLY A 439 50.32 42.21 -7.32
N ILE A 440 49.85 40.98 -7.09
CA ILE A 440 49.82 40.38 -5.75
C ILE A 440 51.14 39.66 -5.50
N VAL A 441 51.84 40.07 -4.43
CA VAL A 441 53.10 39.48 -3.97
C VAL A 441 52.85 38.70 -2.68
N GLY A 442 53.44 37.49 -2.60
CA GLY A 442 53.41 36.62 -1.42
C GLY A 442 52.41 35.45 -1.50
N LEU A 443 52.79 34.29 -0.96
CA LEU A 443 51.98 33.06 -0.98
C LEU A 443 51.13 32.83 0.29
N LYS A 444 51.49 33.48 1.40
CA LYS A 444 50.82 33.33 2.72
C LYS A 444 50.23 34.63 3.24
N ARG A 445 50.80 35.77 2.85
CA ARG A 445 50.31 37.11 3.11
C ARG A 445 50.30 37.82 1.76
N PHE A 446 49.13 37.95 1.18
CA PHE A 446 48.95 38.61 -0.11
C PHE A 446 49.05 40.12 0.12
N LYS A 447 49.94 40.79 -0.62
CA LYS A 447 50.03 42.26 -0.66
C LYS A 447 49.94 42.69 -2.12
N TYR A 448 49.03 43.61 -2.43
CA TYR A 448 49.01 44.27 -3.74
C TYR A 448 50.09 45.34 -3.76
N ASP A 449 50.99 45.31 -4.74
CA ASP A 449 52.14 46.22 -4.82
C ASP A 449 52.37 46.70 -6.26
N VAL A 450 53.09 47.81 -6.42
CA VAL A 450 53.30 48.48 -7.71
C VAL A 450 54.78 48.79 -7.94
N TRP A 451 55.31 48.40 -9.09
CA TRP A 451 56.71 48.62 -9.47
C TRP A 451 56.85 48.94 -10.97
N GLY A 452 57.92 49.64 -11.34
CA GLY A 452 58.25 49.89 -12.73
C GLY A 452 58.86 51.27 -12.98
N PRO A 453 59.16 51.59 -14.25
CA PRO A 453 59.95 52.76 -14.61
C PRO A 453 59.39 54.09 -14.09
N ALA A 454 58.06 54.23 -14.04
CA ALA A 454 57.43 55.46 -13.53
C ALA A 454 57.55 55.61 -12.01
N VAL A 455 57.54 54.50 -11.26
CA VAL A 455 57.77 54.51 -9.80
C VAL A 455 59.23 54.86 -9.51
N ASP A 456 60.16 54.24 -10.25
CA ASP A 456 61.59 54.50 -10.11
C ASP A 456 61.91 55.98 -10.43
N LEU A 457 61.34 56.53 -11.50
CA LEU A 457 61.57 57.92 -11.89
C LEU A 457 60.92 58.92 -10.93
N ALA A 458 59.71 58.65 -10.42
CA ALA A 458 59.09 59.48 -9.39
C ALA A 458 59.94 59.50 -8.10
N CYS A 459 60.53 58.36 -7.72
CA CYS A 459 61.45 58.25 -6.59
C CYS A 459 62.74 59.06 -6.82
N ASP A 460 63.36 58.96 -8.00
CA ASP A 460 64.55 59.74 -8.36
C ASP A 460 64.26 61.25 -8.34
N LEU A 461 63.11 61.68 -8.88
CA LEU A 461 62.67 63.08 -8.87
C LEU A 461 62.42 63.59 -7.45
N HIS A 462 61.80 62.78 -6.61
CA HIS A 462 61.60 63.08 -5.20
C HIS A 462 62.93 63.31 -4.49
N HIS A 463 63.92 62.43 -4.71
CA HIS A 463 65.23 62.53 -4.07
C HIS A 463 66.01 63.77 -4.49
N ALA A 464 65.81 64.23 -5.73
CA ALA A 464 66.40 65.46 -6.25
C ALA A 464 65.63 66.74 -5.90
N ALA A 465 64.43 66.63 -5.32
CA ALA A 465 63.60 67.77 -4.98
C ALA A 465 64.15 68.49 -3.75
N GLU A 466 64.24 69.82 -3.81
CA GLU A 466 64.54 70.62 -2.62
C GLU A 466 63.41 70.49 -1.58
N PRO A 467 63.71 70.61 -0.27
CA PRO A 467 62.67 70.62 0.75
C PRO A 467 61.63 71.70 0.47
N SER A 468 60.36 71.30 0.46
CA SER A 468 59.20 72.12 0.09
C SER A 468 58.98 72.36 -1.40
N ALA A 469 59.58 71.53 -2.27
CA ALA A 469 59.38 71.58 -3.72
C ALA A 469 58.71 70.32 -4.27
N ILE A 470 58.01 70.51 -5.39
CA ILE A 470 57.47 69.42 -6.22
C ILE A 470 58.25 69.42 -7.53
N LEU A 471 58.98 68.33 -7.78
CA LEU A 471 59.64 68.08 -9.06
C LEU A 471 58.79 67.16 -9.94
N VAL A 472 58.61 67.56 -11.19
CA VAL A 472 57.88 66.78 -12.17
C VAL A 472 58.77 66.38 -13.35
N SER A 473 58.47 65.22 -13.93
CA SER A 473 59.12 64.72 -15.13
C SER A 473 58.65 65.46 -16.41
N PRO A 474 59.33 65.27 -17.55
CA PRO A 474 58.84 65.78 -18.83
C PRO A 474 57.47 65.23 -19.20
N HIS A 475 57.20 63.97 -18.86
CA HIS A 475 55.92 63.32 -19.18
C HIS A 475 54.75 64.02 -18.49
N VAL A 476 54.92 64.42 -17.23
CA VAL A 476 53.91 65.17 -16.48
C VAL A 476 53.82 66.60 -17.01
N TYR A 477 54.96 67.27 -17.21
CA TYR A 477 55.01 68.62 -17.74
C TYR A 477 54.28 68.73 -19.08
N GLU A 478 54.57 67.86 -20.05
CA GLU A 478 53.92 67.88 -21.36
C GLU A 478 52.40 67.69 -21.27
N GLN A 479 51.92 66.89 -20.32
CA GLN A 479 50.49 66.63 -20.12
C GLN A 479 49.74 67.82 -19.51
N VAL A 480 50.39 68.68 -18.72
CA VAL A 480 49.72 69.73 -17.94
C VAL A 480 50.32 71.13 -18.06
N ARG A 481 51.30 71.36 -18.96
CA ARG A 481 51.98 72.66 -19.15
C ARG A 481 51.03 73.82 -19.47
N GLU A 482 49.86 73.54 -20.04
CA GLU A 482 48.86 74.55 -20.39
C GLU A 482 47.97 74.92 -19.20
N LEU A 483 47.94 74.09 -18.15
CA LEU A 483 47.08 74.24 -16.97
C LEU A 483 47.81 74.88 -15.78
N TYR A 484 49.14 74.73 -15.71
CA TYR A 484 49.93 75.15 -14.55
C TYR A 484 51.21 75.88 -14.94
N THR A 485 51.74 76.66 -14.00
CA THR A 485 53.01 77.37 -14.17
C THR A 485 54.17 76.55 -13.62
N PHE A 486 55.19 76.36 -14.44
CA PHE A 486 56.40 75.61 -14.09
C PHE A 486 57.65 76.49 -14.21
N VAL A 487 58.65 76.21 -13.38
CA VAL A 487 59.99 76.79 -13.48
C VAL A 487 60.97 75.69 -13.90
N PRO A 488 61.85 75.89 -14.89
CA PRO A 488 62.88 74.91 -15.24
C PRO A 488 63.75 74.59 -14.02
N GLY A 489 63.87 73.30 -13.70
CA GLY A 489 64.70 72.79 -12.61
C GLY A 489 66.09 72.36 -13.06
N SER A 490 66.87 71.84 -12.12
CA SER A 490 68.18 71.27 -12.42
C SER A 490 68.06 70.00 -13.26
N LYS A 491 69.06 69.74 -14.13
CA LYS A 491 69.14 68.47 -14.85
C LYS A 491 69.40 67.34 -13.87
N LEU A 492 68.54 66.33 -13.88
CA LEU A 492 68.66 65.14 -13.04
C LEU A 492 69.60 64.13 -13.71
N GLU A 493 70.77 63.90 -13.10
CA GLU A 493 71.70 62.86 -13.51
C GLU A 493 71.12 61.49 -13.15
N ARG A 494 70.96 60.61 -14.14
CA ARG A 494 70.38 59.27 -13.95
C ARG A 494 71.41 58.20 -14.25
N ARG A 495 71.43 57.16 -13.41
CA ARG A 495 72.39 56.05 -13.53
C ARG A 495 72.23 55.35 -14.88
N HIS A 496 73.24 55.43 -15.73
CA HIS A 496 73.26 54.82 -17.07
C HIS A 496 72.21 55.36 -18.07
N GLN A 497 71.71 56.59 -17.88
CA GLN A 497 70.78 57.24 -18.81
C GLN A 497 71.18 58.71 -19.08
N ALA A 498 70.64 59.30 -20.14
CA ALA A 498 70.83 60.72 -20.41
C ALA A 498 70.22 61.58 -19.29
N PRO A 499 70.87 62.71 -18.94
CA PRO A 499 70.36 63.63 -17.92
C PRO A 499 68.97 64.13 -18.33
N LEU A 500 68.04 64.08 -17.38
CA LEU A 500 66.63 64.43 -17.60
C LEU A 500 66.40 65.88 -17.22
N GLU A 501 65.70 66.63 -18.06
CA GLU A 501 65.20 67.95 -17.68
C GLU A 501 64.05 67.78 -16.68
N THR A 502 64.05 68.58 -15.63
CA THR A 502 63.03 68.55 -14.58
C THR A 502 62.34 69.91 -14.50
N TRP A 503 61.11 69.93 -14.01
CA TRP A 503 60.36 71.17 -13.81
C TRP A 503 59.90 71.25 -12.36
N HIS A 504 60.09 72.42 -11.74
CA HIS A 504 59.47 72.74 -10.46
C HIS A 504 58.04 73.20 -10.69
N PHE A 505 57.10 72.52 -10.04
CA PHE A 505 55.71 72.95 -10.01
C PHE A 505 55.52 74.07 -8.98
N ARG A 506 54.90 75.18 -9.40
CA ARG A 506 54.72 76.35 -8.54
C ARG A 506 53.47 76.22 -7.69
N LEU A 507 53.61 76.39 -6.38
CA LEU A 507 52.54 76.31 -5.38
C LEU A 507 51.63 77.56 -5.30
N THR A 508 51.57 78.39 -6.36
CA THR A 508 50.80 79.66 -6.38
C THR A 508 49.30 79.49 -6.47
#